data_AF-A0A1I8PKI4-F1
#
_entry.id   AF-A0A1I8PKI4-F1
#
_cell.length_a   1.000
_cell.length_b   1.000
_cell.length_c   1.000
_cell.angle_alpha   90.00
_cell.angle_beta   90.00
_cell.angle_gamma   90.00
#
_symmetry.space_group_name_H-M   'P 1'
#
loop_
_entity.id
_entity.type
_entity.pdbx_description
1 polymer ?
#
loop_
_entity_poly.entity_id
_entity_poly.type
_entity_poly.pdbx_seq_one_letter_code
_entity_poly.pdbx_strand_id
1 'polypeptide(L)'
;MRTYQRGFFCSDLSIRYPYHECTITVPMLLVCMLLLPMLFLGVVEIIRLCHNFRWRQYLRNACFSLACFSFGFIATYLSTELAKNVVRRLRPHFYMACRPQLNDGSTCDDPKNRNLFVELYYCSNRDLSARQLRELYVSFPSAHSSLSFYAMLFLAFYLHAIWRGGRGVNRVLRHLLQFLFLSLAWFISLSRVADYWHHWSDVMAGAIMGVIYATLTAVYVGRFLSCQSAATSSSALGLHAKQSCLHQASHKLKTSLKQPMQHVAATVSFQPSSLMSHDSPQHQLQQQQQQRTHHQLHHQQQMQAQRQLLQQQHQQQQQQAYSDQTSSTTSTTASTAAVLEAVTATAPSLVEEELVTLTSVKEHLIASNERIWKSGT
;
A
#
# COMPACT_ATOMS: atom_id res chain seq x y z
N MET A 1 -6.00 13.36 27.83
CA MET A 1 -5.79 12.02 27.25
C MET A 1 -4.35 11.92 26.81
N ARG A 2 -3.54 11.00 27.37
CA ARG A 2 -2.21 10.69 26.82
C ARG A 2 -2.43 10.01 25.46
N THR A 3 -1.99 10.63 24.38
CA THR A 3 -2.03 10.03 23.05
C THR A 3 -1.11 8.81 23.02
N TYR A 4 -1.55 7.73 22.37
CA TYR A 4 -0.73 6.55 22.12
C TYR A 4 0.62 6.96 21.49
N GLN A 5 1.73 6.69 22.19
CA GLN A 5 3.09 6.92 21.75
C GLN A 5 3.67 5.59 21.30
N ARG A 6 4.15 5.54 20.05
CA ARG A 6 4.79 4.34 19.51
C ARG A 6 6.21 4.24 20.07
N GLY A 7 6.54 3.07 20.63
CA GLY A 7 7.90 2.78 21.09
C GLY A 7 8.91 2.63 19.94
N PHE A 8 10.20 2.72 20.26
CA PHE A 8 11.31 2.59 19.32
C PHE A 8 12.50 1.89 19.96
N PHE A 9 13.39 1.32 19.14
CA PHE A 9 14.66 0.77 19.61
C PHE A 9 15.71 1.87 19.66
N CYS A 10 16.50 1.94 20.74
CA CYS A 10 17.60 2.89 20.83
C CYS A 10 18.63 2.72 19.69
N SER A 11 18.81 1.51 19.16
CA SER A 11 19.70 1.21 18.03
C SER A 11 19.12 1.58 16.66
N ASP A 12 17.89 2.09 16.58
CA ASP A 12 17.27 2.46 15.32
C ASP A 12 17.91 3.73 14.72
N LEU A 13 18.72 3.53 13.68
CA LEU A 13 19.37 4.62 12.95
C LEU A 13 18.41 5.37 12.02
N SER A 14 17.25 4.79 11.67
CA SER A 14 16.31 5.40 10.73
C SER A 14 15.63 6.66 11.28
N ILE A 15 15.65 6.84 12.61
CA ILE A 15 15.06 7.98 13.33
C ILE A 15 16.11 8.98 13.86
N ARG A 16 17.39 8.80 13.48
CA ARG A 16 18.53 9.60 13.95
C ARG A 16 19.10 10.57 12.90
N TYR A 17 18.37 10.84 11.82
CA TYR A 17 18.82 11.80 10.79
C TYR A 17 18.88 13.23 11.33
N PRO A 18 19.74 14.10 10.77
CA PRO A 18 19.80 15.51 11.14
C PRO A 18 18.49 16.24 10.81
N TYR A 19 18.18 17.27 11.59
CA TYR A 19 17.04 18.14 11.32
C TYR A 19 17.39 19.11 10.18
N HIS A 20 16.61 19.06 9.11
CA HIS A 20 16.67 20.01 7.99
C HIS A 20 15.35 20.76 7.87
N GLU A 21 15.42 22.02 7.45
CA GLU A 21 14.22 22.80 7.15
C GLU A 21 13.47 22.21 5.95
N CYS A 22 12.15 22.42 5.91
CA CYS A 22 11.31 21.97 4.81
C CYS A 22 11.62 22.78 3.54
N THR A 23 12.16 22.14 2.49
CA THR A 23 12.30 22.74 1.16
C THR A 23 10.95 23.22 0.61
N ILE A 24 9.92 22.36 0.71
CA ILE A 24 8.53 22.72 0.37
C ILE A 24 7.77 23.02 1.66
N THR A 25 7.44 24.30 1.86
CA THR A 25 6.63 24.75 2.99
C THR A 25 5.13 24.49 2.76
N VAL A 26 4.33 24.50 3.82
CA VAL A 26 2.87 24.31 3.72
C VAL A 26 2.20 25.32 2.79
N PRO A 27 2.53 26.63 2.81
CA PRO A 27 1.99 27.59 1.85
C PRO A 27 2.34 27.25 0.39
N MET A 28 3.58 26.86 0.12
CA MET A 28 4.00 26.44 -1.22
C MET A 28 3.23 25.20 -1.68
N LEU A 29 2.99 24.24 -0.78
CA LEU A 29 2.17 23.06 -1.07
C LEU A 29 0.73 23.46 -1.45
N LEU A 30 0.10 24.38 -0.71
CA LEU A 30 -1.24 24.87 -1.02
C LEU A 30 -1.27 25.58 -2.38
N VAL A 31 -0.25 26.38 -2.70
CA VAL A 31 -0.14 27.02 -4.01
C VAL A 31 0.00 25.97 -5.11
N CYS A 32 0.90 25.01 -4.98
CA CYS A 32 1.14 24.00 -6.01
C CYS A 32 -0.03 23.02 -6.20
N MET A 33 -0.77 22.70 -5.13
CA MET A 33 -1.76 21.62 -5.15
C MET A 33 -3.21 22.07 -5.10
N LEU A 34 -3.47 23.34 -4.79
CA LEU A 34 -4.81 23.90 -4.82
C LEU A 34 -4.87 25.05 -5.83
N LEU A 35 -4.08 26.11 -5.65
CA LEU A 35 -4.17 27.30 -6.49
C LEU A 35 -3.82 27.01 -7.95
N LEU A 36 -2.67 26.36 -8.20
CA LEU A 36 -2.21 26.04 -9.56
C LEU A 36 -3.21 25.16 -10.32
N PRO A 37 -3.73 24.05 -9.76
CA PRO A 37 -4.78 23.28 -10.43
C PRO A 37 -6.05 24.06 -10.71
N MET A 38 -6.55 24.85 -9.75
CA MET A 38 -7.78 25.65 -9.93
C MET A 38 -7.61 26.69 -11.04
N LEU A 39 -6.46 27.38 -11.07
CA LEU A 39 -6.12 28.33 -12.13
C LEU A 39 -5.99 27.63 -13.48
N PHE A 40 -5.33 26.47 -13.53
CA PHE A 40 -5.18 25.71 -14.76
C PHE A 40 -6.53 25.26 -15.35
N LEU A 41 -7.43 24.74 -14.51
CA LEU A 41 -8.79 24.38 -14.92
C LEU A 41 -9.55 25.59 -15.46
N GLY A 42 -9.44 26.74 -14.77
CA GLY A 42 -10.04 28.00 -15.19
C GLY A 42 -9.52 28.49 -16.54
N VAL A 43 -8.20 28.54 -16.72
CA VAL A 43 -7.57 28.97 -17.97
C VAL A 43 -7.95 28.07 -19.14
N VAL A 44 -7.93 26.74 -18.96
CA VAL A 44 -8.32 25.80 -20.02
C VAL A 44 -9.77 26.01 -20.44
N GLU A 45 -10.69 26.19 -19.50
CA GLU A 45 -12.10 26.44 -19.83
C GLU A 45 -12.32 27.85 -20.42
N ILE A 46 -11.57 28.87 -20.00
CA ILE A 46 -11.62 30.22 -20.60
C ILE A 46 -11.18 30.16 -22.07
N ILE A 47 -10.09 29.45 -22.39
CA ILE A 47 -9.64 29.25 -23.77
C ILE A 47 -10.73 28.59 -24.61
N ARG A 48 -11.45 27.60 -24.05
CA ARG A 48 -12.57 26.93 -24.73
C ARG A 48 -13.78 27.85 -24.93
N LEU A 49 -14.05 28.74 -23.97
CA LEU A 49 -15.08 29.77 -24.09
C LEU A 49 -14.76 30.79 -25.19
N CYS A 50 -13.50 31.23 -25.27
CA CYS A 50 -13.03 32.14 -26.32
C CYS A 50 -13.12 31.50 -27.71
N HIS A 51 -12.82 30.21 -27.83
CA HIS A 51 -12.95 29.49 -29.10
C HIS A 51 -14.42 29.23 -29.49
N ASN A 52 -15.28 28.90 -28.52
CA ASN A 52 -16.70 28.62 -28.74
C ASN A 52 -17.52 29.36 -27.69
N PHE A 53 -18.18 30.45 -28.10
CA PHE A 53 -18.91 31.36 -27.21
C PHE A 53 -20.20 30.75 -26.64
N ARG A 54 -20.05 29.77 -25.74
CA ARG A 54 -21.13 29.02 -25.09
C ARG A 54 -21.03 29.13 -23.58
N TRP A 55 -21.37 30.30 -23.05
CA TRP A 55 -21.26 30.64 -21.63
C TRP A 55 -21.92 29.64 -20.66
N ARG A 56 -23.13 29.16 -20.98
CA ARG A 56 -23.82 28.16 -20.15
C ARG A 56 -23.07 26.81 -20.08
N GLN A 57 -22.42 26.43 -21.18
CA GLN A 57 -21.64 25.19 -21.24
C GLN A 57 -20.31 25.34 -20.51
N TYR A 58 -19.64 26.49 -20.66
CA TYR A 58 -18.45 26.86 -19.89
C TYR A 58 -18.72 26.77 -18.38
N LEU A 59 -19.75 27.47 -17.88
CA LEU A 59 -20.02 27.54 -16.44
C LEU A 59 -20.31 26.14 -15.87
N ARG A 60 -21.06 25.31 -16.61
CA ARG A 60 -21.33 23.93 -16.23
C ARG A 60 -20.05 23.07 -16.18
N ASN A 61 -19.19 23.15 -17.19
CA ASN A 61 -17.96 22.36 -17.25
C ASN A 61 -16.94 22.81 -16.19
N ALA A 62 -16.77 24.12 -16.01
CA ALA A 62 -15.91 24.70 -14.99
C ALA A 62 -16.39 24.30 -13.59
N CYS A 63 -17.67 24.48 -13.28
CA CYS A 63 -18.24 24.08 -11.99
C CYS A 63 -18.07 22.57 -11.74
N PHE A 64 -18.36 21.74 -12.74
CA PHE A 64 -18.26 20.29 -12.62
C PHE A 64 -16.80 19.82 -12.43
N SER A 65 -15.86 20.34 -13.23
CA SER A 65 -14.44 19.99 -13.11
C SER A 65 -13.86 20.43 -11.77
N LEU A 66 -14.25 21.61 -11.29
CA LEU A 66 -13.85 22.14 -9.99
C LEU A 66 -14.41 21.30 -8.84
N ALA A 67 -15.68 20.91 -8.92
CA ALA A 67 -16.34 20.07 -7.93
C ALA A 67 -15.69 18.68 -7.89
N CYS A 68 -15.41 18.08 -9.06
CA CYS A 68 -14.71 16.79 -9.14
C CYS A 68 -13.31 16.88 -8.51
N PHE A 69 -12.54 17.90 -8.88
CA PHE A 69 -11.19 18.13 -8.34
C PHE A 69 -11.23 18.30 -6.81
N SER A 70 -12.11 19.17 -6.32
CA SER A 70 -12.26 19.47 -4.89
C SER A 70 -12.68 18.24 -4.11
N PHE A 71 -13.64 17.47 -4.62
CA PHE A 71 -14.09 16.23 -3.98
C PHE A 71 -12.95 15.23 -3.77
N GLY A 72 -12.21 14.91 -4.83
CA GLY A 72 -11.09 13.97 -4.70
C GLY A 72 -9.92 14.52 -3.87
N PHE A 73 -9.70 15.86 -3.88
CA PHE A 73 -8.68 16.50 -3.06
C PHE A 73 -9.02 16.35 -1.57
N ILE A 74 -10.27 16.66 -1.20
CA ILE A 74 -10.78 16.50 0.16
C ILE A 74 -10.73 15.03 0.58
N ALA A 75 -11.16 14.10 -0.27
CA ALA A 75 -11.10 12.68 0.02
C ALA A 75 -9.66 12.21 0.28
N THR A 76 -8.71 12.60 -0.58
CA THR A 76 -7.28 12.27 -0.41
C THR A 76 -6.71 12.87 0.87
N TYR A 77 -7.05 14.12 1.18
CA TYR A 77 -6.61 14.81 2.40
C TYR A 77 -7.13 14.10 3.66
N LEU A 78 -8.44 13.85 3.73
CA LEU A 78 -9.06 13.21 4.87
C LEU A 78 -8.49 11.80 5.10
N SER A 79 -8.38 11.00 4.05
CA SER A 79 -7.82 9.65 4.17
C SER A 79 -6.35 9.66 4.59
N THR A 80 -5.58 10.65 4.14
CA THR A 80 -4.19 10.83 4.58
C THR A 80 -4.11 11.20 6.05
N GLU A 81 -4.92 12.16 6.52
CA GLU A 81 -4.92 12.58 7.92
C GLU A 81 -5.46 11.48 8.85
N LEU A 82 -6.45 10.72 8.42
CA LEU A 82 -6.90 9.52 9.13
C LEU A 82 -5.76 8.51 9.26
N ALA A 83 -5.07 8.18 8.16
CA ALA A 83 -3.97 7.22 8.18
C ALA A 83 -2.80 7.67 9.08
N LYS A 84 -2.46 8.97 9.08
CA LYS A 84 -1.47 9.54 10.00
C LYS A 84 -1.83 9.36 11.47
N ASN A 85 -3.10 9.63 11.80
CA ASN A 85 -3.58 9.53 13.17
C ASN A 85 -3.67 8.09 13.67
N VAL A 86 -3.88 7.12 12.77
CA VAL A 86 -3.91 5.68 13.07
C VAL A 86 -2.51 5.09 13.23
N VAL A 87 -1.59 5.35 12.28
CA VAL A 87 -0.28 4.66 12.24
C VAL A 87 0.74 5.27 13.20
N ARG A 88 0.71 6.60 13.41
CA ARG A 88 1.57 7.32 14.38
C ARG A 88 3.07 6.96 14.29
N ARG A 89 3.60 6.77 13.08
CA ARG A 89 5.02 6.45 12.86
C ARG A 89 5.90 7.67 13.13
N LEU A 90 7.04 7.44 13.78
CA LEU A 90 8.06 8.46 14.07
C LEU A 90 8.76 8.94 12.79
N ARG A 91 9.11 10.23 12.72
CA ARG A 91 9.85 10.83 11.60
C ARG A 91 11.34 10.50 11.62
N PRO A 92 12.05 10.55 10.47
CA PRO A 92 13.48 10.26 10.42
C PRO A 92 14.37 11.19 11.25
N HIS A 93 13.96 12.44 11.48
CA HIS A 93 14.67 13.42 12.32
C HIS A 93 14.17 13.46 13.77
N PHE A 94 13.37 12.47 14.20
CA PHE A 94 12.73 12.45 15.52
C PHE A 94 13.73 12.59 16.66
N TYR A 95 14.84 11.84 16.63
CA TYR A 95 15.79 11.80 17.75
C TYR A 95 16.44 13.16 18.00
N MET A 96 16.86 13.85 16.93
CA MET A 96 17.50 15.17 17.01
C MET A 96 16.53 16.26 17.46
N ALA A 97 15.27 16.19 17.02
CA ALA A 97 14.26 17.18 17.38
C ALA A 97 13.75 16.97 18.83
N CYS A 98 13.30 15.76 19.18
CA CYS A 98 12.71 15.46 20.49
C CYS A 98 13.75 15.38 21.62
N ARG A 99 14.95 14.84 21.34
CA ARG A 99 15.95 14.45 22.35
C ARG A 99 15.32 13.61 23.48
N PRO A 100 14.93 12.35 23.19
CA PRO A 100 14.18 11.52 24.12
C PRO A 100 15.04 11.14 25.34
N GLN A 101 14.49 11.34 26.54
CA GLN A 101 15.05 10.87 27.81
C GLN A 101 14.16 9.77 28.40
N LEU A 102 14.79 8.75 28.99
CA LEU A 102 14.10 7.66 29.66
C LEU A 102 13.70 8.09 31.08
N ASN A 103 12.78 7.34 31.70
CA ASN A 103 12.30 7.63 33.05
C ASN A 103 13.41 7.63 34.11
N ASP A 104 14.45 6.82 33.91
CA ASP A 104 15.60 6.71 34.82
C ASP A 104 16.62 7.85 34.63
N GLY A 105 16.32 8.82 33.74
CA GLY A 105 17.22 9.92 33.39
C GLY A 105 18.34 9.54 32.41
N SER A 106 18.47 8.25 32.06
CA SER A 106 19.44 7.77 31.07
C SER A 106 18.99 8.09 29.63
N THR A 107 19.94 8.04 28.69
CA THR A 107 19.68 8.27 27.27
C THR A 107 19.99 7.03 26.44
N CYS A 108 19.53 7.03 25.19
CA CYS A 108 19.84 5.97 24.22
C CYS A 108 21.30 6.00 23.72
N ASP A 109 22.10 6.98 24.15
CA ASP A 109 23.54 7.04 23.86
C ASP A 109 24.37 6.29 24.90
N ASP A 110 23.77 5.95 26.04
CA ASP A 110 24.40 5.09 27.05
C ASP A 110 24.58 3.67 26.48
N PRO A 111 25.79 3.06 26.61
CA PRO A 111 26.06 1.72 26.08
C PRO A 111 25.10 0.64 26.61
N LYS A 112 24.58 0.84 27.83
CA LYS A 112 23.63 -0.05 28.50
C LYS A 112 22.28 -0.13 27.77
N ASN A 113 21.88 0.94 27.11
CA ASN A 113 20.56 1.08 26.49
C ASN A 113 20.55 0.77 24.98
N ARG A 114 21.69 0.37 24.40
CA ARG A 114 21.85 0.30 22.93
C ARG A 114 20.78 -0.53 22.21
N ASN A 115 20.36 -1.67 22.78
CA ASN A 115 19.35 -2.56 22.19
C ASN A 115 18.03 -2.55 22.97
N LEU A 116 17.82 -1.55 23.82
CA LEU A 116 16.60 -1.42 24.60
C LEU A 116 15.45 -0.92 23.70
N PHE A 117 14.29 -1.55 23.83
CA PHE A 117 13.05 -1.04 23.29
C PHE A 117 12.41 -0.10 24.30
N VAL A 118 12.20 1.16 23.89
CA VAL A 118 11.71 2.23 24.76
C VAL A 118 10.27 2.55 24.38
N GLU A 119 9.35 2.34 25.33
CA GLU A 119 7.93 2.70 25.19
C GLU A 119 7.59 3.99 25.93
N LEU A 120 8.25 4.25 27.05
CA LEU A 120 8.02 5.40 27.92
C LEU A 120 9.23 6.33 27.89
N TYR A 121 9.02 7.54 27.38
CA TYR A 121 10.05 8.57 27.29
C TYR A 121 9.41 9.95 27.27
N TYR A 122 10.22 10.98 27.56
CA TYR A 122 9.83 12.37 27.40
C TYR A 122 10.83 13.12 26.52
N CYS A 123 10.35 14.09 25.76
CA CYS A 123 11.21 14.95 24.96
C CYS A 123 11.81 16.04 25.85
N SER A 124 13.15 16.11 25.89
CA SER A 124 13.86 17.10 26.70
C SER A 124 13.98 18.48 26.02
N ASN A 125 13.77 18.54 24.70
CA ASN A 125 13.86 19.78 23.94
C ASN A 125 12.67 20.72 24.27
N ARG A 126 12.97 21.88 24.86
CA ARG A 126 11.98 22.90 25.26
C ARG A 126 11.66 23.93 24.17
N ASP A 127 12.46 23.98 23.11
CA ASP A 127 12.31 24.96 22.03
C ASP A 127 11.18 24.57 21.04
N LEU A 128 10.65 23.34 21.16
CA LEU A 128 9.57 22.85 20.32
C LEU A 128 8.19 23.22 20.85
N SER A 129 7.37 23.82 19.99
CA SER A 129 5.94 24.00 20.29
C SER A 129 5.20 22.65 20.37
N ALA A 130 4.08 22.63 21.08
CA ALA A 130 3.22 21.44 21.18
C ALA A 130 2.67 20.94 19.81
N ARG A 131 2.71 21.77 18.77
CA ARG A 131 2.36 21.39 17.39
C ARG A 131 3.53 20.67 16.72
N GLN A 132 4.72 21.27 16.75
CA GLN A 132 5.94 20.66 16.20
C GLN A 132 6.25 19.32 16.88
N LEU A 133 6.08 19.24 18.20
CA LEU A 133 6.25 18.00 18.92
C LEU A 133 5.31 16.90 18.40
N ARG A 134 4.03 17.22 18.17
CA ARG A 134 3.05 16.28 17.60
C ARG A 134 3.42 15.83 16.19
N GLU A 135 4.00 16.72 15.39
CA GLU A 135 4.42 16.40 14.03
C GLU A 135 5.48 15.29 13.95
N LEU A 136 6.36 15.19 14.97
CA LEU A 136 7.39 14.17 15.00
C LEU A 136 6.85 12.73 15.05
N TYR A 137 5.60 12.56 15.51
CA TYR A 137 4.92 11.27 15.65
C TYR A 137 4.02 10.90 14.46
N VAL A 138 4.01 11.70 13.39
CA VAL A 138 3.11 11.50 12.24
C VAL A 138 3.88 11.54 10.91
N SER A 139 4.64 10.49 10.63
CA SER A 139 5.38 10.33 9.37
C SER A 139 4.59 9.62 8.27
N PHE A 140 3.77 8.62 8.59
CA PHE A 140 3.13 7.76 7.59
C PHE A 140 1.63 8.04 7.44
N PRO A 141 1.07 8.15 6.23
CA PRO A 141 1.74 8.36 4.93
C PRO A 141 2.09 9.85 4.71
N SER A 142 2.92 10.13 3.69
CA SER A 142 3.28 11.52 3.37
C SER A 142 2.14 12.26 2.68
N ALA A 143 1.61 13.30 3.34
CA ALA A 143 0.57 14.17 2.77
C ALA A 143 1.05 14.99 1.57
N HIS A 144 2.32 15.39 1.57
CA HIS A 144 2.92 16.07 0.42
C HIS A 144 2.88 15.16 -0.81
N SER A 145 3.18 13.87 -0.62
CA SER A 145 3.16 12.91 -1.71
C SER A 145 1.73 12.57 -2.16
N SER A 146 0.83 12.22 -1.25
CA SER A 146 -0.55 11.85 -1.63
C SER A 146 -1.31 12.97 -2.34
N LEU A 147 -1.25 14.19 -1.80
CA LEU A 147 -1.92 15.35 -2.40
C LEU A 147 -1.26 15.75 -3.72
N SER A 148 0.07 15.66 -3.83
CA SER A 148 0.78 16.04 -5.04
C SER A 148 0.51 15.11 -6.21
N PHE A 149 0.60 13.80 -5.99
CA PHE A 149 0.23 12.82 -7.00
C PHE A 149 -1.25 12.95 -7.37
N TYR A 150 -2.15 13.12 -6.40
CA TYR A 150 -3.56 13.33 -6.71
C TYR A 150 -3.78 14.53 -7.65
N ALA A 151 -3.29 15.71 -7.26
CA ALA A 151 -3.59 16.94 -7.97
C ALA A 151 -2.98 16.95 -9.38
N MET A 152 -1.71 16.56 -9.50
CA MET A 152 -1.01 16.56 -10.78
C MET A 152 -1.52 15.49 -11.74
N LEU A 153 -1.86 14.29 -11.25
CA LEU A 153 -2.47 13.26 -12.12
C LEU A 153 -3.88 13.67 -12.56
N PHE A 154 -4.67 14.28 -11.67
CA PHE A 154 -5.99 14.78 -12.06
C PHE A 154 -5.88 15.80 -13.20
N LEU A 155 -4.95 16.76 -13.12
CA LEU A 155 -4.69 17.70 -14.21
C LEU A 155 -4.25 16.98 -15.48
N ALA A 156 -3.35 16.00 -15.38
CA ALA A 156 -2.88 15.23 -16.53
C ALA A 156 -4.03 14.46 -17.23
N PHE A 157 -4.96 13.89 -16.46
CA PHE A 157 -6.15 13.21 -16.98
C PHE A 157 -7.16 14.19 -17.59
N TYR A 158 -7.41 15.32 -16.91
CA TYR A 158 -8.27 16.38 -17.43
C TYR A 158 -7.75 16.91 -18.77
N LEU A 159 -6.45 17.16 -18.85
CA LEU A 159 -5.78 17.60 -20.06
C LEU A 159 -5.88 16.58 -21.19
N HIS A 160 -5.70 15.30 -20.84
CA HIS A 160 -5.85 14.20 -21.79
C HIS A 160 -7.25 14.16 -22.39
N ALA A 161 -8.28 14.31 -21.55
CA ALA A 161 -9.67 14.24 -21.96
C ALA A 161 -10.07 15.39 -22.88
N ILE A 162 -9.59 16.61 -22.63
CA ILE A 162 -9.96 17.80 -23.40
C ILE A 162 -9.21 17.88 -24.73
N TRP A 163 -7.91 17.60 -24.76
CA TRP A 163 -7.09 17.71 -25.97
C TRP A 163 -6.92 16.40 -26.73
N ARG A 164 -7.79 15.41 -26.52
CA ARG A 164 -7.72 14.11 -27.20
C ARG A 164 -7.73 14.24 -28.73
N GLY A 165 -8.48 15.21 -29.26
CA GLY A 165 -8.64 15.46 -30.70
C GLY A 165 -7.64 16.44 -31.34
N GLY A 166 -6.67 16.98 -30.58
CA GLY A 166 -5.72 17.97 -31.11
C GLY A 166 -4.77 17.39 -32.17
N ARG A 167 -4.57 18.12 -33.28
CA ARG A 167 -3.55 17.83 -34.31
C ARG A 167 -2.35 18.77 -34.14
N GLY A 168 -1.17 18.34 -34.61
CA GLY A 168 0.06 19.15 -34.59
C GLY A 168 0.56 19.52 -33.18
N VAL A 169 0.85 20.80 -32.96
CA VAL A 169 1.46 21.37 -31.73
C VAL A 169 0.71 21.00 -30.44
N ASN A 170 -0.62 20.95 -30.48
CA ASN A 170 -1.46 20.61 -29.32
C ASN A 170 -1.21 19.18 -28.79
N ARG A 171 -0.74 18.27 -29.65
CA ARG A 171 -0.39 16.90 -29.23
C ARG A 171 0.90 16.88 -28.41
N VAL A 172 1.94 17.58 -28.87
CA VAL A 172 3.23 17.65 -28.19
C VAL A 172 3.09 18.42 -26.88
N LEU A 173 2.42 19.57 -26.90
CA LEU A 173 2.19 20.39 -25.71
C LEU A 173 1.44 19.62 -24.61
N ARG A 174 0.45 18.80 -24.99
CA ARG A 174 -0.27 17.94 -24.04
C ARG A 174 0.67 16.99 -23.31
N HIS A 175 1.54 16.28 -24.04
CA HIS A 175 2.47 15.32 -23.42
C HIS A 175 3.56 16.02 -22.61
N LEU A 176 4.02 17.19 -23.06
CA LEU A 176 4.95 18.03 -22.30
C LEU A 176 4.34 18.47 -20.96
N LEU A 177 3.12 19.00 -20.97
CA LEU A 177 2.43 19.43 -19.75
C LEU A 177 2.16 18.26 -18.80
N GLN A 178 1.76 17.09 -19.33
CA GLN A 178 1.61 15.87 -18.53
C GLN A 178 2.91 15.46 -17.86
N PHE A 179 4.02 15.50 -18.59
CA PHE A 179 5.34 15.23 -18.04
C PHE A 179 5.73 16.24 -16.96
N LEU A 180 5.47 17.54 -17.18
CA LEU A 180 5.75 18.59 -16.20
C LEU A 180 4.93 18.42 -14.91
N PHE A 181 3.64 18.09 -15.01
CA PHE A 181 2.81 17.81 -13.84
C PHE A 181 3.33 16.62 -13.04
N LEU A 182 3.65 15.51 -13.70
CA LEU A 182 4.23 14.34 -13.04
C LEU A 182 5.61 14.65 -12.43
N SER A 183 6.43 15.42 -13.12
CA SER A 183 7.75 15.86 -12.63
C SER A 183 7.61 16.73 -11.37
N LEU A 184 6.62 17.62 -11.32
CA LEU A 184 6.33 18.44 -10.15
C LEU A 184 5.87 17.59 -8.94
N ALA A 185 5.00 16.59 -9.17
CA ALA A 185 4.59 15.66 -8.12
C ALA A 185 5.78 14.85 -7.57
N TRP A 186 6.66 14.38 -8.45
CA TRP A 186 7.89 13.70 -8.07
C TRP A 186 8.83 14.62 -7.30
N PHE A 187 9.08 15.83 -7.77
CA PHE A 187 9.95 16.80 -7.10
C PHE A 187 9.47 17.07 -5.66
N ILE A 188 8.18 17.36 -5.47
CA ILE A 188 7.61 17.61 -4.15
C ILE A 188 7.71 16.38 -3.26
N SER A 189 7.45 15.19 -3.81
CA SER A 189 7.54 13.93 -3.07
C SER A 189 8.97 13.58 -2.66
N LEU A 190 9.94 13.74 -3.57
CA LEU A 190 11.35 13.44 -3.32
C LEU A 190 11.98 14.45 -2.34
N SER A 191 11.55 15.71 -2.36
CA SER A 191 12.00 16.70 -1.37
C SER A 191 11.76 16.24 0.07
N ARG A 192 10.70 15.47 0.33
CA ARG A 192 10.39 14.95 1.67
C ARG A 192 11.34 13.87 2.15
N VAL A 193 11.95 13.12 1.22
CA VAL A 193 12.99 12.14 1.53
C VAL A 193 14.33 12.87 1.71
N ALA A 194 14.63 13.81 0.80
CA ALA A 194 15.86 14.61 0.84
C ALA A 194 16.00 15.43 2.12
N ASP A 195 14.91 16.04 2.59
CA ASP A 195 14.88 16.84 3.81
C ASP A 195 14.76 15.98 5.10
N TYR A 196 14.71 14.64 4.99
CA TYR A 196 14.49 13.70 6.11
C TYR A 196 13.18 13.89 6.88
N TRP A 197 12.11 14.38 6.22
CA TRP A 197 10.79 14.52 6.85
C TRP A 197 9.99 13.23 6.82
N HIS A 198 10.26 12.36 5.85
CA HIS A 198 9.54 11.11 5.64
C HIS A 198 10.48 9.99 5.22
N HIS A 199 10.15 8.75 5.60
CA HIS A 199 10.82 7.59 5.04
C HIS A 199 10.38 7.42 3.57
N TRP A 200 11.22 6.81 2.74
CA TRP A 200 10.88 6.52 1.34
C TRP A 200 9.57 5.72 1.21
N SER A 201 9.30 4.80 2.16
CA SER A 201 8.07 4.02 2.21
C SER A 201 6.83 4.88 2.44
N ASP A 202 6.96 5.93 3.25
CA ASP A 202 5.88 6.85 3.59
C ASP A 202 5.49 7.70 2.36
N VAL A 203 6.49 8.04 1.55
CA VAL A 203 6.33 8.75 0.26
C VAL A 203 5.70 7.82 -0.78
N MET A 204 6.21 6.60 -0.93
CA MET A 204 5.64 5.63 -1.89
C MET A 204 4.17 5.30 -1.58
N ALA A 205 3.83 5.06 -0.31
CA ALA A 205 2.44 4.84 0.09
C ALA A 205 1.54 6.06 -0.20
N GLY A 206 2.06 7.26 0.06
CA GLY A 206 1.39 8.51 -0.30
C GLY A 206 1.13 8.60 -1.80
N ALA A 207 2.14 8.37 -2.63
CA ALA A 207 2.02 8.39 -4.09
C ALA A 207 0.95 7.41 -4.60
N ILE A 208 0.97 6.16 -4.11
CA ILE A 208 -0.02 5.13 -4.46
C ILE A 208 -1.44 5.60 -4.10
N MET A 209 -1.62 6.13 -2.88
CA MET A 209 -2.92 6.69 -2.45
C MET A 209 -3.38 7.80 -3.39
N GLY A 210 -2.51 8.75 -3.72
CA GLY A 210 -2.82 9.85 -4.64
C GLY A 210 -3.24 9.36 -6.04
N VAL A 211 -2.53 8.38 -6.58
CA VAL A 211 -2.85 7.75 -7.88
C VAL A 211 -4.22 7.06 -7.83
N ILE A 212 -4.53 6.35 -6.75
CA ILE A 212 -5.82 5.68 -6.57
C ILE A 212 -6.95 6.72 -6.59
N TYR A 213 -6.88 7.76 -5.75
CA TYR A 213 -7.92 8.79 -5.72
C TYR A 213 -8.03 9.56 -7.05
N ALA A 214 -6.92 9.88 -7.70
CA ALA A 214 -6.94 10.56 -8.99
C ALA A 214 -7.65 9.70 -10.05
N THR A 215 -7.35 8.40 -10.08
CA THR A 215 -7.97 7.45 -11.01
C THR A 215 -9.45 7.28 -10.72
N LEU A 216 -9.82 7.09 -9.44
CA LEU A 216 -11.21 6.95 -9.02
C LEU A 216 -12.04 8.18 -9.39
N THR A 217 -11.54 9.37 -9.06
CA THR A 217 -12.24 10.62 -9.38
C THR A 217 -12.30 10.86 -10.88
N ALA A 218 -11.23 10.61 -11.64
CA ALA A 218 -11.24 10.84 -13.08
C ALA A 218 -12.17 9.87 -13.84
N VAL A 219 -12.23 8.60 -13.43
CA VAL A 219 -13.03 7.56 -14.09
C VAL A 219 -14.50 7.64 -13.68
N TYR A 220 -14.78 7.60 -12.37
CA TYR A 220 -16.14 7.41 -11.85
C TYR A 220 -16.89 8.73 -11.66
N VAL A 221 -16.20 9.77 -11.19
CA VAL A 221 -16.82 11.07 -10.92
C VAL A 221 -16.82 11.94 -12.18
N GLY A 222 -15.67 12.03 -12.85
CA GLY A 222 -15.48 12.97 -13.95
C GLY A 222 -16.10 12.55 -15.29
N ARG A 223 -16.46 11.27 -15.49
CA ARG A 223 -16.80 10.72 -16.82
C ARG A 223 -15.84 11.17 -17.94
N PHE A 224 -14.61 11.57 -17.61
CA PHE A 224 -13.67 12.18 -18.56
C PHE A 224 -13.21 11.19 -19.64
N LEU A 225 -13.29 9.90 -19.35
CA LEU A 225 -12.98 8.80 -20.27
C LEU A 225 -14.22 8.20 -20.97
N SER A 226 -15.42 8.56 -20.52
CA SER A 226 -16.67 8.03 -21.05
C SER A 226 -17.25 8.97 -22.11
N CYS A 227 -16.84 8.71 -23.35
CA CYS A 227 -17.62 8.96 -24.55
C CYS A 227 -18.13 10.40 -24.77
N GLN A 228 -17.21 11.29 -25.15
CA GLN A 228 -17.55 12.48 -25.96
C GLN A 228 -17.95 12.10 -27.41
N SER A 229 -18.07 10.79 -27.73
CA SER A 229 -18.43 10.30 -29.07
C SER A 229 -19.94 10.05 -29.28
N ALA A 230 -20.82 10.44 -28.36
CA ALA A 230 -22.26 10.18 -28.50
C ALA A 230 -23.17 11.42 -28.66
N ALA A 231 -22.62 12.62 -28.80
CA ALA A 231 -23.44 13.86 -28.84
C ALA A 231 -23.38 14.60 -30.19
N THR A 232 -22.94 13.95 -31.27
CA THR A 232 -22.97 14.56 -32.62
C THR A 232 -23.26 13.54 -33.72
N SER A 233 -24.13 12.58 -33.43
CA SER A 233 -24.80 11.74 -34.44
C SER A 233 -25.72 10.79 -33.68
N SER A 234 -26.99 10.76 -34.08
CA SER A 234 -28.08 9.87 -33.61
C SER A 234 -29.18 10.60 -32.83
N SER A 235 -29.86 11.49 -33.55
CA SER A 235 -31.33 11.44 -33.56
C SER A 235 -31.75 10.07 -34.11
N ALA A 236 -32.65 9.39 -33.40
CA ALA A 236 -33.31 8.12 -33.74
C ALA A 236 -32.45 6.83 -33.69
N LEU A 237 -33.06 5.77 -33.12
CA LEU A 237 -32.55 4.40 -32.90
C LEU A 237 -31.45 4.29 -31.84
N GLY A 238 -31.58 3.57 -30.73
CA GLY A 238 -32.51 2.53 -30.33
C GLY A 238 -31.86 1.81 -29.14
N LEU A 239 -32.68 1.42 -28.17
CA LEU A 239 -32.35 1.06 -26.78
C LEU A 239 -31.47 -0.19 -26.56
N HIS A 240 -30.69 -0.63 -27.55
CA HIS A 240 -29.97 -1.93 -27.51
C HIS A 240 -28.45 -1.84 -27.32
N ALA A 241 -27.82 -0.67 -27.49
CA ALA A 241 -26.37 -0.53 -27.36
C ALA A 241 -25.87 -0.41 -25.89
N LYS A 242 -26.79 -0.19 -24.94
CA LYS A 242 -26.45 0.05 -23.53
C LYS A 242 -26.08 -1.24 -22.76
N GLN A 243 -26.52 -2.41 -23.26
CA GLN A 243 -26.26 -3.72 -22.65
C GLN A 243 -24.85 -4.26 -22.97
N SER A 244 -24.35 -4.01 -24.18
CA SER A 244 -23.11 -4.64 -24.69
C SER A 244 -21.82 -4.05 -24.10
N CYS A 245 -21.82 -2.77 -23.72
CA CYS A 245 -20.62 -2.09 -23.20
C CYS A 245 -20.33 -2.45 -21.72
N LEU A 246 -21.38 -2.70 -20.93
CA LEU A 246 -21.24 -3.23 -19.56
C LEU A 246 -20.66 -4.66 -19.56
N HIS A 247 -21.01 -5.47 -20.56
CA HIS A 247 -20.51 -6.83 -20.70
C HIS A 247 -19.01 -6.87 -21.07
N GLN A 248 -18.54 -5.93 -21.91
CA GLN A 248 -17.14 -5.88 -22.34
C GLN A 248 -16.18 -5.32 -21.26
N ALA A 249 -16.66 -4.41 -20.41
CA ALA A 249 -15.90 -3.92 -19.25
C ALA A 249 -15.80 -4.98 -18.14
N SER A 250 -16.88 -5.73 -17.87
CA SER A 250 -16.88 -6.83 -16.91
C SER A 250 -15.98 -7.99 -17.36
N HIS A 251 -15.95 -8.30 -18.66
CA HIS A 251 -15.08 -9.34 -19.20
C HIS A 251 -13.60 -8.96 -19.15
N LYS A 252 -13.24 -7.69 -19.38
CA LYS A 252 -11.85 -7.20 -19.24
C LYS A 252 -11.33 -7.23 -17.81
N LEU A 253 -12.18 -6.97 -16.80
CA LEU A 253 -11.79 -7.06 -15.39
C LEU A 253 -11.63 -8.53 -14.94
N LYS A 254 -12.47 -9.43 -15.45
CA LYS A 254 -12.35 -10.88 -15.21
C LYS A 254 -11.13 -11.51 -15.90
N THR A 255 -10.73 -11.04 -17.09
CA THR A 255 -9.50 -11.48 -17.76
C THR A 255 -8.23 -10.89 -17.14
N SER A 256 -8.30 -9.73 -16.47
CA SER A 256 -7.14 -9.15 -15.76
C SER A 256 -6.80 -9.83 -14.43
N LEU A 257 -7.70 -10.66 -13.88
CA LEU A 257 -7.44 -11.46 -12.67
C LEU A 257 -6.99 -12.90 -12.97
N LYS A 258 -6.90 -13.28 -14.25
CA LYS A 258 -6.40 -14.60 -14.68
C LYS A 258 -5.51 -14.44 -15.91
N GLN A 259 -4.23 -14.09 -15.70
CA GLN A 259 -3.07 -14.81 -16.23
C GLN A 259 -1.75 -14.03 -16.05
N PRO A 260 -0.61 -14.75 -15.91
CA PRO A 260 0.67 -14.20 -15.51
C PRO A 260 1.44 -13.56 -16.66
N MET A 261 2.34 -12.65 -16.28
CA MET A 261 3.32 -11.94 -17.10
C MET A 261 4.05 -12.84 -18.11
N GLN A 262 4.10 -12.44 -19.37
CA GLN A 262 5.28 -12.53 -20.23
C GLN A 262 5.11 -11.80 -21.58
N HIS A 263 6.22 -11.19 -22.03
CA HIS A 263 6.53 -10.55 -23.32
C HIS A 263 6.23 -9.03 -23.46
N VAL A 264 7.26 -8.17 -23.26
CA VAL A 264 8.36 -7.73 -24.19
C VAL A 264 7.88 -6.54 -25.03
N ALA A 265 8.29 -5.30 -24.71
CA ALA A 265 9.59 -4.67 -24.97
C ALA A 265 9.93 -4.55 -26.47
N ALA A 266 9.55 -3.41 -27.05
CA ALA A 266 9.92 -2.87 -28.36
C ALA A 266 9.50 -1.38 -28.29
N THR A 267 10.22 -0.32 -28.64
CA THR A 267 11.43 -0.08 -29.44
C THR A 267 11.82 1.39 -29.20
N VAL A 268 13.09 1.74 -28.93
CA VAL A 268 13.72 2.96 -29.49
C VAL A 268 15.22 2.69 -29.57
N SER A 269 15.72 2.64 -30.81
CA SER A 269 17.13 2.65 -31.19
C SER A 269 17.74 4.05 -31.03
N PHE A 270 18.94 4.11 -30.46
CA PHE A 270 19.88 5.22 -30.58
C PHE A 270 21.12 4.67 -31.33
N GLN A 271 21.56 5.35 -32.39
CA GLN A 271 22.88 5.11 -33.00
C GLN A 271 23.98 5.71 -32.10
N PRO A 272 25.22 5.16 -32.15
CA PRO A 272 26.23 5.82 -32.97
C PRO A 272 27.15 4.87 -33.73
N SER A 273 27.74 5.43 -34.79
CA SER A 273 28.70 4.84 -35.71
C SER A 273 30.05 4.53 -35.05
N SER A 274 30.67 3.40 -35.39
CA SER A 274 32.13 3.30 -35.62
C SER A 274 32.52 1.95 -36.25
N LEU A 275 33.59 2.05 -37.03
CA LEU A 275 34.20 1.13 -37.99
C LEU A 275 34.71 -0.23 -37.44
N MET A 276 34.65 -1.24 -38.33
CA MET A 276 35.53 -2.43 -38.50
C MET A 276 35.51 -3.46 -37.34
N SER A 277 35.31 -4.76 -37.53
CA SER A 277 35.86 -5.68 -38.53
C SER A 277 35.00 -6.96 -38.67
N HIS A 278 35.09 -7.60 -39.83
CA HIS A 278 34.34 -8.78 -40.28
C HIS A 278 34.51 -10.01 -39.35
N ASP A 279 33.38 -10.51 -38.82
CA ASP A 279 33.22 -11.91 -38.40
C ASP A 279 31.76 -12.35 -38.64
N SER A 280 31.56 -13.57 -39.14
CA SER A 280 30.28 -14.03 -39.71
C SER A 280 29.11 -14.08 -38.69
N PRO A 281 27.92 -13.52 -39.03
CA PRO A 281 26.79 -13.34 -38.09
C PRO A 281 26.11 -14.63 -37.61
N GLN A 282 26.40 -15.80 -38.20
CA GLN A 282 25.79 -17.07 -37.79
C GLN A 282 26.42 -17.67 -36.52
N HIS A 283 27.71 -17.49 -36.28
CA HIS A 283 28.38 -18.07 -35.11
C HIS A 283 28.02 -17.36 -33.79
N GLN A 284 27.79 -16.03 -33.84
CA GLN A 284 27.42 -15.25 -32.65
C GLN A 284 25.98 -15.52 -32.18
N LEU A 285 25.03 -15.75 -33.09
CA LEU A 285 23.66 -16.10 -32.75
C LEU A 285 23.57 -17.48 -32.07
N GLN A 286 24.39 -18.44 -32.53
CA GLN A 286 24.42 -19.78 -31.95
C GLN A 286 25.05 -19.79 -30.56
N GLN A 287 26.12 -19.02 -30.33
CA GLN A 287 26.71 -18.84 -29.00
C GLN A 287 25.74 -18.13 -28.04
N GLN A 288 25.01 -17.11 -28.51
CA GLN A 288 24.06 -16.39 -27.68
C GLN A 288 22.84 -17.25 -27.31
N GLN A 289 22.38 -18.15 -28.20
CA GLN A 289 21.35 -19.13 -27.89
C GLN A 289 21.84 -20.16 -26.87
N GLN A 290 23.05 -20.73 -27.05
CA GLN A 290 23.63 -21.67 -26.10
C GLN A 290 23.77 -21.08 -24.69
N GLN A 291 24.22 -19.82 -24.57
CA GLN A 291 24.33 -19.15 -23.27
C GLN A 291 22.97 -18.97 -22.59
N ARG A 292 21.91 -18.62 -23.34
CA ARG A 292 20.56 -18.49 -22.77
C ARG A 292 20.00 -19.83 -22.30
N THR A 293 20.21 -20.89 -23.07
CA THR A 293 19.76 -22.24 -22.69
C THR A 293 20.49 -22.73 -21.43
N HIS A 294 21.81 -22.48 -21.35
CA HIS A 294 22.59 -22.85 -20.17
C HIS A 294 22.15 -22.08 -18.92
N HIS A 295 21.83 -20.79 -19.06
CA HIS A 295 21.35 -19.98 -17.94
C HIS A 295 19.94 -20.41 -17.47
N GLN A 296 19.05 -20.76 -18.40
CA GLN A 296 17.73 -21.31 -18.09
C GLN A 296 17.82 -22.66 -17.38
N LEU A 297 18.69 -23.56 -17.84
CA LEU A 297 18.88 -24.87 -17.22
C LEU A 297 19.39 -24.74 -15.78
N HIS A 298 20.36 -23.83 -15.55
CA HIS A 298 20.92 -23.58 -14.22
C HIS A 298 19.87 -22.98 -13.26
N HIS A 299 19.01 -22.08 -13.75
CA HIS A 299 17.93 -21.51 -12.94
C HIS A 299 16.86 -22.57 -12.60
N GLN A 300 16.55 -23.46 -13.54
CA GLN A 300 15.62 -24.57 -13.31
C GLN A 300 16.16 -25.55 -12.27
N GLN A 301 17.46 -25.88 -12.30
CA GLN A 301 18.11 -26.72 -11.30
C GLN A 301 18.08 -26.08 -9.90
N GLN A 302 18.33 -24.77 -9.79
CA GLN A 302 18.24 -24.06 -8.51
C GLN A 302 16.82 -24.08 -7.93
N MET A 303 15.81 -23.88 -8.77
CA MET A 303 14.40 -23.95 -8.34
C MET A 303 14.00 -25.37 -7.90
N GLN A 304 14.53 -26.41 -8.55
CA GLN A 304 14.31 -27.80 -8.14
C GLN A 304 14.98 -28.11 -6.80
N ALA A 305 16.23 -27.69 -6.61
CA ALA A 305 16.94 -27.85 -5.34
C ALA A 305 16.22 -27.14 -4.18
N GLN A 306 15.71 -25.92 -4.42
CA GLN A 306 14.97 -25.18 -3.39
C GLN A 306 13.64 -25.85 -3.02
N ARG A 307 12.94 -26.48 -3.98
CA ARG A 307 11.74 -27.27 -3.71
C ARG A 307 12.03 -28.51 -2.88
N GLN A 308 13.14 -29.21 -3.15
CA GLN A 308 13.55 -30.37 -2.36
C GLN A 308 13.87 -29.99 -0.91
N LEU A 309 14.54 -28.84 -0.71
CA LEU A 309 14.86 -28.32 0.62
C LEU A 309 13.59 -27.97 1.42
N LEU A 310 12.60 -27.34 0.77
CA LEU A 310 11.29 -27.07 1.39
C LEU A 310 10.54 -28.35 1.74
N GLN A 311 10.60 -29.39 0.90
CA GLN A 311 9.99 -30.69 1.19
C GLN A 311 10.66 -31.38 2.39
N GLN A 312 11.99 -31.32 2.50
CA GLN A 312 12.71 -31.85 3.66
C GLN A 312 12.35 -31.11 4.94
N GLN A 313 12.27 -29.77 4.91
CA GLN A 313 11.83 -28.99 6.07
C GLN A 313 10.41 -29.36 6.51
N HIS A 314 9.49 -29.57 5.56
CA HIS A 314 8.13 -29.98 5.86
C HIS A 314 8.08 -31.38 6.49
N GLN A 315 8.89 -32.33 6.01
CA GLN A 315 9.00 -33.66 6.61
C GLN A 315 9.59 -33.62 8.03
N GLN A 316 10.60 -32.79 8.27
CA GLN A 316 11.17 -32.59 9.60
C GLN A 316 10.14 -32.01 10.59
N GLN A 317 9.34 -31.03 10.16
CA GLN A 317 8.27 -30.48 10.98
C GLN A 317 7.19 -31.53 11.31
N GLN A 318 6.84 -32.39 10.36
CA GLN A 318 5.90 -33.49 10.61
C GLN A 318 6.45 -34.53 11.59
N GLN A 319 7.75 -34.86 11.50
CA GLN A 319 8.40 -35.77 12.45
C GLN A 319 8.49 -35.18 13.87
N GLN A 320 8.76 -33.87 13.98
CA GLN A 320 8.73 -33.16 15.26
C GLN A 320 7.31 -33.16 15.87
N ALA A 321 6.29 -32.83 15.07
CA ALA A 321 4.90 -32.87 15.52
C ALA A 321 4.45 -34.28 15.97
N TYR A 322 4.91 -35.34 15.28
CA TYR A 322 4.62 -36.72 15.67
C TYR A 322 5.33 -37.11 16.97
N SER A 323 6.58 -36.66 17.16
CA SER A 323 7.36 -36.90 18.37
C SER A 323 6.74 -36.20 19.59
N ASP A 324 6.22 -34.98 19.41
CA ASP A 324 5.53 -34.24 20.48
C ASP A 324 4.21 -34.92 20.89
N GLN A 325 3.50 -35.53 19.94
CA GLN A 325 2.28 -36.32 20.22
C GLN A 325 2.57 -37.65 20.93
N THR A 326 3.69 -38.31 20.64
CA THR A 326 4.11 -39.53 21.35
C THR A 326 4.62 -39.22 22.76
N SER A 327 5.34 -38.11 22.93
CA SER A 327 5.84 -37.64 24.24
C SER A 327 4.70 -37.31 25.22
N SER A 328 3.61 -36.72 24.71
CA SER A 328 2.43 -36.34 25.50
C SER A 328 1.51 -37.53 25.86
N THR A 329 1.57 -38.64 25.13
CA THR A 329 0.83 -39.88 25.45
C THR A 329 1.58 -40.78 26.45
N THR A 330 2.92 -40.75 26.46
CA THR A 330 3.72 -41.42 27.50
C THR A 330 3.64 -40.73 28.87
N SER A 331 3.49 -39.41 28.92
CA SER A 331 3.36 -38.68 30.20
C SER A 331 1.98 -38.84 30.85
N THR A 332 0.92 -39.00 30.05
CA THR A 332 -0.46 -39.21 30.55
C THR A 332 -0.69 -40.64 31.05
N THR A 333 -0.05 -41.65 30.45
CA THR A 333 -0.17 -43.05 30.90
C THR A 333 0.65 -43.35 32.16
N ALA A 334 1.81 -42.70 32.35
CA ALA A 334 2.58 -42.80 33.58
C ALA A 334 1.89 -42.07 34.77
N SER A 335 1.18 -40.98 34.51
CA SER A 335 0.49 -40.20 35.54
C SER A 335 -0.82 -40.85 36.00
N THR A 336 -1.56 -41.55 35.14
CA THR A 336 -2.79 -42.27 35.52
C THR A 336 -2.53 -43.57 36.27
N ALA A 337 -1.43 -44.28 35.96
CA ALA A 337 -1.02 -45.47 36.71
C ALA A 337 -0.61 -45.14 38.16
N ALA A 338 0.13 -44.04 38.37
CA ALA A 338 0.54 -43.59 39.70
C ALA A 338 -0.62 -43.06 40.57
N VAL A 339 -1.67 -42.51 39.95
CA VAL A 339 -2.86 -42.04 40.68
C VAL A 339 -3.79 -43.20 41.05
N LEU A 340 -3.87 -44.26 40.23
CA LEU A 340 -4.70 -45.44 40.53
C LEU A 340 -4.13 -46.31 41.67
N GLU A 341 -2.79 -46.40 41.79
CA GLU A 341 -2.11 -47.07 42.91
C GLU A 341 -2.23 -46.28 44.23
N ALA A 342 -2.26 -44.95 44.18
CA ALA A 342 -2.40 -44.11 45.37
C ALA A 342 -3.83 -44.10 45.95
N VAL A 343 -4.86 -44.30 45.11
CA VAL A 343 -6.27 -44.26 45.53
C VAL A 343 -6.75 -45.61 46.11
N THR A 344 -6.07 -46.72 45.82
CA THR A 344 -6.44 -48.06 46.34
C THR A 344 -5.83 -48.39 47.71
N ALA A 345 -4.90 -47.57 48.23
CA ALA A 345 -4.19 -47.84 49.49
C ALA A 345 -4.76 -47.11 50.73
N THR A 346 -5.79 -46.27 50.59
CA THR A 346 -6.36 -45.49 51.71
C THR A 346 -7.89 -45.53 51.71
N ALA A 347 -8.44 -46.24 52.69
CA ALA A 347 -9.85 -46.28 53.12
C ALA A 347 -10.84 -47.17 52.31
N PRO A 348 -11.12 -48.41 52.76
CA PRO A 348 -12.03 -49.34 52.07
C PRO A 348 -13.52 -49.23 52.47
N SER A 349 -14.00 -48.09 53.01
CA SER A 349 -15.33 -48.08 53.66
C SER A 349 -16.20 -46.84 53.45
N LEU A 350 -16.15 -46.19 52.28
CA LEU A 350 -17.05 -45.05 51.97
C LEU A 350 -17.41 -44.93 50.46
N VAL A 351 -17.51 -46.04 49.70
CA VAL A 351 -17.70 -45.99 48.22
C VAL A 351 -18.98 -46.68 47.72
N GLU A 352 -20.01 -46.86 48.54
CA GLU A 352 -21.29 -47.41 48.06
C GLU A 352 -22.45 -46.41 47.92
N GLU A 353 -22.37 -45.19 48.49
CA GLU A 353 -23.45 -44.19 48.31
C GLU A 353 -23.19 -43.12 47.24
N GLU A 354 -21.93 -42.83 46.87
CA GLU A 354 -21.63 -41.84 45.81
C GLU A 354 -21.62 -42.41 44.38
N LEU A 355 -21.64 -43.73 44.21
CA LEU A 355 -21.58 -44.36 42.88
C LEU A 355 -22.93 -44.37 42.16
N VAL A 356 -24.05 -44.19 42.90
CA VAL A 356 -25.41 -44.17 42.35
C VAL A 356 -25.83 -42.77 41.87
N THR A 357 -25.25 -41.71 42.44
CA THR A 357 -25.52 -40.31 42.04
C THR A 357 -24.71 -39.88 40.81
N LEU A 358 -23.51 -40.43 40.60
CA LEU A 358 -22.65 -40.08 39.45
C LEU A 358 -23.07 -40.73 38.13
N THR A 359 -23.75 -41.88 38.15
CA THR A 359 -24.30 -42.52 36.95
C THR A 359 -25.54 -41.78 36.43
N SER A 360 -26.39 -41.23 37.32
CA SER A 360 -27.56 -40.43 36.93
C SER A 360 -27.20 -39.09 36.27
N VAL A 361 -26.09 -38.46 36.64
CA VAL A 361 -25.62 -37.19 36.04
C VAL A 361 -24.96 -37.43 34.68
N LYS A 362 -24.31 -38.58 34.48
CA LYS A 362 -23.65 -38.94 33.21
C LYS A 362 -24.66 -39.21 32.09
N GLU A 363 -25.80 -39.84 32.39
CA GLU A 363 -26.85 -40.08 31.39
C GLU A 363 -27.57 -38.78 30.99
N HIS A 364 -27.75 -37.84 31.92
CA HIS A 364 -28.38 -36.53 31.64
C HIS A 364 -27.52 -35.61 30.76
N LEU A 365 -26.19 -35.71 30.85
CA LEU A 365 -25.26 -34.95 30.02
C LEU A 365 -25.13 -35.51 28.59
N ILE A 366 -25.26 -36.84 28.42
CA ILE A 366 -25.24 -37.48 27.11
C ILE A 366 -26.53 -37.15 26.31
N ALA A 367 -27.70 -37.10 26.97
CA ALA A 367 -28.97 -36.75 26.33
C ALA A 367 -29.14 -35.24 25.99
N SER A 368 -28.33 -34.36 26.60
CA SER A 368 -28.30 -32.93 26.31
C SER A 368 -27.46 -32.61 25.06
N ASN A 369 -26.37 -33.36 24.85
CA ASN A 369 -25.42 -33.09 23.76
C ASN A 369 -25.94 -33.57 22.39
N GLU A 370 -26.81 -34.59 22.34
CA GLU A 370 -27.46 -35.01 21.09
C GLU A 370 -28.58 -34.07 20.59
N ARG A 371 -29.16 -33.25 21.48
CA ARG A 371 -30.21 -32.28 21.09
C ARG A 371 -29.66 -31.02 20.41
N ILE A 372 -28.39 -30.68 20.62
CA ILE A 372 -27.77 -29.46 20.08
C ILE A 372 -27.26 -29.66 18.63
N TRP A 373 -27.09 -30.92 18.18
CA TRP A 373 -26.66 -31.24 16.81
C TRP A 373 -27.80 -31.38 15.78
N LYS A 374 -29.08 -31.32 16.19
CA LYS A 374 -30.25 -31.52 15.31
C LYS A 374 -31.10 -30.28 15.04
N SER A 375 -30.71 -29.08 15.47
CA SER A 375 -31.47 -27.83 15.24
C SER A 375 -30.67 -26.72 14.53
N GLY A 376 -29.63 -27.09 13.78
CA GLY A 376 -28.80 -26.17 13.00
C GLY A 376 -28.79 -26.50 11.51
N THR A 377 -29.97 -26.56 10.89
CA THR A 377 -30.17 -26.54 9.43
C THR A 377 -31.35 -25.68 9.08
#